data_AF-E1KNQ7-F1
#
_entry.id   AF-E1KNQ7-F1
#
_cell.length_a   1.000
_cell.length_b   1.000
_cell.length_c   1.000
_cell.angle_alpha   90.00
_cell.angle_beta   90.00
_cell.angle_gamma   90.00
#
_symmetry.space_group_name_H-M   'P 1'
#
loop_
_entity.id
_entity.type
_entity.pdbx_description
1 polymer ?
#
loop_
_entity_poly.entity_id
_entity_poly.type
_entity_poly.pdbx_seq_one_letter_code
_entity_poly.pdbx_strand_id
1 'polypeptide(L)'
;MKKSIYAILVAVFVLMISSCTTKQSAMNSLENFSYELRDHSRYYNAEQWKKSFDKFGHIRKNIAKHDYTASEKMKIGKLEGQCAKYMAQGVKDGILDNVTEWASELQGILDAFGIGK
;
A
#
# COMPACT_ATOMS: atom_id res chain seq x y z
N MET A 1 -0.26 -45.35 -8.75
CA MET A 1 0.74 -44.64 -7.93
C MET A 1 1.47 -43.54 -8.71
N LYS A 2 2.17 -43.83 -9.83
CA LYS A 2 2.92 -42.82 -10.61
C LYS A 2 2.07 -41.63 -11.08
N LYS A 3 0.86 -41.87 -11.61
CA LYS A 3 -0.08 -40.81 -12.08
C LYS A 3 -0.55 -39.86 -10.96
N SER A 4 -0.70 -40.35 -9.71
CA SER A 4 -1.05 -39.50 -8.56
C SER A 4 0.12 -38.64 -8.10
N ILE A 5 1.37 -39.11 -8.23
CA ILE A 5 2.56 -38.33 -7.87
C ILE A 5 2.73 -37.14 -8.83
N TYR A 6 2.50 -37.33 -10.13
CA TYR A 6 2.52 -36.23 -11.10
C TYR A 6 1.41 -35.20 -10.84
N ALA A 7 0.21 -35.64 -10.46
CA ALA A 7 -0.88 -34.73 -10.11
C ALA A 7 -0.56 -33.87 -8.87
N ILE A 8 0.08 -34.46 -7.86
CA ILE A 8 0.51 -33.73 -6.65
C ILE A 8 1.62 -32.73 -6.99
N LEU A 9 2.61 -33.12 -7.81
CA LEU A 9 3.69 -32.22 -8.23
C LEU A 9 3.18 -31.03 -9.04
N VAL A 10 2.19 -31.24 -9.91
CA VAL A 10 1.54 -30.16 -10.67
C VAL A 10 0.75 -29.23 -9.74
N ALA A 11 -0.01 -29.79 -8.78
CA ALA A 11 -0.77 -28.98 -7.81
C ALA A 11 0.15 -28.11 -6.93
N VAL A 12 1.27 -28.67 -6.45
CA VAL A 12 2.27 -27.94 -5.67
C VAL A 12 2.92 -26.84 -6.51
N PHE A 13 3.21 -27.09 -7.78
CA PHE A 13 3.77 -26.08 -8.67
C PHE A 13 2.80 -24.91 -8.89
N VAL A 14 1.50 -25.18 -9.13
CA VAL A 14 0.48 -24.13 -9.30
C VAL A 14 0.35 -23.24 -8.06
N LEU A 15 0.39 -23.80 -6.85
CA LEU A 15 0.28 -23.03 -5.59
C LEU A 15 1.47 -22.06 -5.38
N MET A 16 2.67 -22.44 -5.80
CA MET A 16 3.87 -21.60 -5.67
C MET A 16 3.82 -20.37 -6.58
N ILE A 17 3.23 -20.49 -7.77
CA ILE A 17 3.13 -19.38 -8.73
C ILE A 17 2.08 -18.35 -8.25
N SER A 18 0.94 -18.81 -7.72
CA SER A 18 -0.13 -17.93 -7.25
C SER A 18 0.31 -16.99 -6.11
N SER A 19 1.12 -17.48 -5.16
CA SER A 19 1.64 -16.67 -4.06
C SER A 19 2.60 -15.58 -4.55
N CYS A 20 3.45 -15.89 -5.53
CA CYS A 20 4.34 -14.93 -6.17
C CYS A 20 3.54 -13.81 -6.86
N THR A 21 2.45 -14.17 -7.55
CA THR A 21 1.56 -13.21 -8.20
C THR A 21 0.85 -12.28 -7.20
N THR A 22 0.37 -12.80 -6.07
CA THR A 22 -0.32 -11.97 -5.05
C THR A 22 0.65 -11.03 -4.34
N LYS A 23 1.82 -11.52 -3.95
CA LYS A 23 2.87 -10.71 -3.30
C LYS A 23 3.33 -9.55 -4.19
N GLN A 24 3.56 -9.84 -5.46
CA GLN A 24 4.02 -8.84 -6.44
C GLN A 24 2.91 -7.85 -6.79
N SER A 25 1.65 -8.29 -6.82
CA SER A 25 0.49 -7.41 -6.98
C SER A 25 0.36 -6.38 -5.84
N ALA A 26 0.63 -6.78 -4.60
CA ALA A 26 0.62 -5.86 -3.46
C ALA A 26 1.69 -4.77 -3.58
N MET A 27 2.91 -5.13 -3.98
CA MET A 27 3.98 -4.15 -4.26
C MET A 27 3.65 -3.25 -5.46
N ASN A 28 3.10 -3.81 -6.53
CA ASN A 28 2.70 -3.04 -7.71
C ASN A 28 1.58 -2.03 -7.39
N SER A 29 0.66 -2.40 -6.49
CA SER A 29 -0.39 -1.50 -6.01
C SER A 29 0.20 -0.32 -5.24
N LEU A 30 1.21 -0.56 -4.41
CA LEU A 30 1.94 0.50 -3.70
C LEU A 30 2.72 1.40 -4.67
N GLU A 31 3.39 0.80 -5.66
CA GLU A 31 4.14 1.54 -6.68
C GLU A 31 3.21 2.43 -7.52
N ASN A 32 2.11 1.86 -8.03
CA ASN A 32 1.12 2.62 -8.79
C ASN A 32 0.51 3.75 -7.96
N PHE A 33 0.22 3.49 -6.68
CA PHE A 33 -0.29 4.52 -5.78
C PHE A 33 0.73 5.64 -5.53
N SER A 34 2.03 5.32 -5.44
CA SER A 34 3.08 6.34 -5.32
C SER A 34 3.13 7.27 -6.54
N TYR A 35 2.92 6.73 -7.74
CA TYR A 35 2.85 7.52 -8.97
C TYR A 35 1.57 8.35 -9.05
N GLU A 36 0.43 7.77 -8.67
CA GLU A 36 -0.83 8.51 -8.57
C GLU A 36 -0.71 9.72 -7.65
N LEU A 37 -0.11 9.55 -6.47
CA LEU A 37 0.14 10.66 -5.56
C LEU A 37 1.07 11.70 -6.19
N ARG A 38 2.21 11.27 -6.73
CA ARG A 38 3.18 12.16 -7.38
C ARG A 38 2.55 13.02 -8.48
N ASP A 39 1.74 12.40 -9.33
CA ASP A 39 1.30 13.01 -10.58
C ASP A 39 -0.03 13.76 -10.42
N HIS A 40 -0.91 13.34 -9.50
CA HIS A 40 -2.28 13.87 -9.40
C HIS A 40 -2.62 14.53 -8.05
N SER A 41 -1.89 14.25 -6.96
CA SER A 41 -2.34 14.66 -5.62
C SER A 41 -2.36 16.17 -5.40
N ARG A 42 -1.67 16.95 -6.24
CA ARG A 42 -1.61 18.41 -6.16
C ARG A 42 -2.99 19.08 -6.21
N TYR A 43 -3.96 18.44 -6.87
CA TYR A 43 -5.31 19.00 -7.07
C TYR A 43 -6.38 18.23 -6.29
N TYR A 44 -5.99 17.38 -5.34
CA TYR A 44 -6.94 16.61 -4.56
C TYR A 44 -7.69 17.51 -3.59
N ASN A 45 -9.02 17.36 -3.58
CA ASN A 45 -9.86 17.88 -2.52
C ASN A 45 -9.86 16.94 -1.29
N ALA A 46 -10.52 17.36 -0.22
CA ALA A 46 -10.56 16.62 1.03
C ALA A 46 -11.09 15.18 0.89
N GLU A 47 -12.13 14.96 0.08
CA GLU A 47 -12.69 13.63 -0.15
C GLU A 47 -11.72 12.72 -0.93
N GLN A 48 -10.99 13.28 -1.90
CA GLN A 48 -9.96 12.56 -2.64
C GLN A 48 -8.78 12.19 -1.75
N TRP A 49 -8.39 13.07 -0.82
CA TRP A 49 -7.41 12.73 0.19
C TRP A 49 -7.90 11.62 1.10
N LYS A 50 -9.16 11.64 1.56
CA LYS A 50 -9.78 10.53 2.32
C LYS A 50 -9.58 9.20 1.65
N LYS A 51 -10.07 9.10 0.41
CA LYS A 51 -9.97 7.90 -0.40
C LYS A 51 -8.52 7.46 -0.58
N SER A 52 -7.58 8.39 -0.66
CA SER A 52 -6.15 8.10 -0.78
C SER A 52 -5.58 7.50 0.50
N PHE A 53 -5.89 8.05 1.67
CA PHE A 53 -5.46 7.49 2.96
C PHE A 53 -6.06 6.09 3.19
N ASP A 54 -7.36 5.91 2.93
CA ASP A 54 -8.03 4.61 3.03
C ASP A 54 -7.36 3.58 2.12
N LYS A 55 -7.16 3.95 0.84
CA LYS A 55 -6.48 3.11 -0.16
C LYS A 55 -5.07 2.74 0.31
N PHE A 56 -4.32 3.67 0.86
CA PHE A 56 -2.98 3.41 1.38
C PHE A 56 -2.99 2.43 2.56
N GLY A 57 -3.93 2.60 3.50
CA GLY A 57 -4.14 1.65 4.60
C GLY A 57 -4.44 0.24 4.10
N HIS A 58 -5.28 0.11 3.07
CA HIS A 58 -5.57 -1.19 2.44
C HIS A 58 -4.36 -1.81 1.73
N ILE A 59 -3.60 -1.01 0.97
CA ILE A 59 -2.37 -1.46 0.33
C ILE A 59 -1.40 -2.01 1.37
N ARG A 60 -1.20 -1.29 2.48
CA ARG A 60 -0.31 -1.73 3.56
C ARG A 60 -0.78 -2.98 4.27
N LYS A 61 -2.09 -3.11 4.54
CA LYS A 61 -2.66 -4.36 5.07
C LYS A 61 -2.41 -5.54 4.13
N ASN A 62 -2.43 -5.32 2.83
CA ASN A 62 -2.12 -6.38 1.86
C ASN A 62 -0.64 -6.71 1.80
N ILE A 63 0.24 -5.72 1.85
CA ILE A 63 1.69 -5.93 1.98
C ILE A 63 1.98 -6.74 3.27
N ALA A 64 1.42 -6.37 4.40
CA ALA A 64 1.67 -7.05 5.68
C ALA A 64 1.30 -8.55 5.71
N LYS A 65 0.53 -9.06 4.74
CA LYS A 65 0.15 -10.48 4.63
C LYS A 65 1.25 -11.36 4.02
N HIS A 66 2.33 -10.78 3.52
CA HIS A 66 3.34 -11.49 2.75
C HIS A 66 4.75 -11.31 3.32
N ASP A 67 5.56 -12.37 3.20
CA ASP A 67 6.97 -12.32 3.52
C ASP A 67 7.79 -11.78 2.35
N TYR A 68 8.49 -10.68 2.62
CA TYR A 68 9.37 -10.00 1.68
C TYR A 68 10.84 -10.23 2.04
N THR A 69 11.66 -10.38 1.01
CA THR A 69 13.11 -10.37 1.13
C THR A 69 13.61 -8.98 1.56
N ALA A 70 14.86 -8.88 1.99
CA ALA A 70 15.44 -7.59 2.39
C ALA A 70 15.41 -6.54 1.26
N SER A 71 15.67 -6.95 0.01
CA SER A 71 15.62 -6.07 -1.15
C SER A 71 14.20 -5.57 -1.45
N GLU A 72 13.21 -6.46 -1.36
CA GLU A 72 11.79 -6.09 -1.54
C GLU A 72 11.29 -5.18 -0.42
N LYS A 73 11.66 -5.44 0.85
CA LYS A 73 11.36 -4.56 1.99
C LYS A 73 11.96 -3.17 1.79
N MET A 74 13.19 -3.09 1.29
CA MET A 74 13.82 -1.80 0.96
C MET A 74 13.06 -1.08 -0.15
N LYS A 75 12.58 -1.78 -1.20
CA LYS A 75 11.74 -1.18 -2.25
C LYS A 75 10.41 -0.68 -1.68
N ILE A 76 9.73 -1.49 -0.86
CA ILE A 76 8.50 -1.11 -0.17
C ILE A 76 8.71 0.15 0.65
N GLY A 77 9.73 0.20 1.52
CA GLY A 77 10.01 1.36 2.36
C GLY A 77 10.28 2.64 1.56
N LYS A 78 10.97 2.54 0.42
CA LYS A 78 11.16 3.69 -0.50
C LYS A 78 9.85 4.21 -1.07
N LEU A 79 8.95 3.31 -1.48
CA LEU A 79 7.65 3.68 -2.03
C LEU A 79 6.73 4.26 -0.95
N GLU A 80 6.71 3.67 0.24
CA GLU A 80 5.95 4.18 1.38
C GLU A 80 6.42 5.58 1.79
N GLY A 81 7.74 5.84 1.79
CA GLY A 81 8.29 7.17 2.03
C GLY A 81 7.86 8.21 0.98
N GLN A 82 7.76 7.81 -0.30
CA GLN A 82 7.23 8.69 -1.34
C GLN A 82 5.75 9.01 -1.12
N CYS A 83 4.93 8.00 -0.83
CA CYS A 83 3.51 8.20 -0.50
C CYS A 83 3.36 9.14 0.71
N ALA A 84 4.11 8.88 1.77
CA ALA A 84 4.11 9.69 2.99
C ALA A 84 4.46 11.16 2.72
N LYS A 85 5.46 11.43 1.87
CA LYS A 85 5.83 12.80 1.48
C LYS A 85 4.65 13.56 0.87
N TYR A 86 3.94 12.97 -0.10
CA TYR A 86 2.81 13.63 -0.77
C TYR A 86 1.59 13.74 0.14
N MET A 87 1.32 12.72 0.93
CA MET A 87 0.25 12.75 1.93
C MET A 87 0.47 13.82 3.01
N ALA A 88 1.72 14.00 3.45
CA ALA A 88 2.10 15.07 4.36
C ALA A 88 1.86 16.47 3.75
N GLN A 89 2.06 16.63 2.44
CA GLN A 89 1.73 17.89 1.74
C GLN A 89 0.22 18.15 1.79
N GLY A 90 -0.62 17.14 1.52
CA GLY A 90 -2.08 17.28 1.61
C GLY A 90 -2.58 17.69 3.00
N VAL A 91 -1.95 17.14 4.05
CA VAL A 91 -2.21 17.55 5.45
C VAL A 91 -1.78 19.00 5.67
N LYS A 92 -0.53 19.33 5.29
CA LYS A 92 0.06 20.67 5.50
C LYS A 92 -0.71 21.77 4.79
N ASP A 93 -1.28 21.49 3.63
CA ASP A 93 -2.08 22.43 2.86
C ASP A 93 -3.48 22.65 3.48
N GLY A 94 -3.77 22.09 4.66
CA GLY A 94 -4.99 22.29 5.43
C GLY A 94 -6.22 21.62 4.83
N ILE A 95 -6.03 20.74 3.84
CA ILE A 95 -7.13 20.11 3.10
C ILE A 95 -7.90 19.13 4.00
N LEU A 96 -7.24 18.59 5.04
CA LEU A 96 -7.82 17.64 5.99
C LEU A 96 -8.35 18.28 7.27
N ASP A 97 -7.94 19.51 7.59
CA ASP A 97 -8.27 20.18 8.86
C ASP A 97 -9.78 20.44 9.02
N ASN A 98 -10.50 20.49 7.90
CA ASN A 98 -11.95 20.74 7.88
C ASN A 98 -12.79 19.47 8.05
N VAL A 99 -12.17 18.29 8.22
CA VAL A 99 -12.91 17.02 8.21
C VAL A 99 -12.71 16.22 9.49
N THR A 100 -13.42 16.67 10.52
CA THR A 100 -13.48 16.08 11.87
C THR A 100 -14.00 14.64 11.88
N GLU A 101 -14.79 14.25 10.89
CA GLU A 101 -15.54 12.98 10.87
C GLU A 101 -14.65 11.74 10.66
N TRP A 102 -13.44 11.90 10.12
CA TRP A 102 -12.48 10.79 9.87
C TRP A 102 -11.07 11.10 10.37
N ALA A 103 -10.92 12.19 11.15
CA ALA A 103 -9.65 12.58 11.75
C ALA A 103 -9.02 11.44 12.58
N SER A 104 -9.82 10.65 13.30
CA SER A 104 -9.34 9.53 14.13
C SER A 104 -8.80 8.35 13.32
N GLU A 105 -9.41 8.00 12.18
CA GLU A 105 -8.95 6.95 11.27
C GLU A 105 -7.67 7.38 10.55
N LEU A 106 -7.61 8.66 10.15
CA LEU A 106 -6.40 9.25 9.59
C LEU A 106 -5.26 9.33 10.59
N GLN A 107 -5.55 9.71 11.84
CA GLN A 107 -4.53 9.87 12.88
C GLN A 107 -3.71 8.59 13.03
N GLY A 108 -4.35 7.42 12.98
CA GLY A 108 -3.63 6.14 13.03
C GLY A 108 -2.67 5.90 11.86
N ILE A 109 -3.03 6.36 10.65
CA ILE A 109 -2.16 6.27 9.46
C ILE A 109 -1.07 7.34 9.53
N LEU A 110 -1.41 8.57 9.93
CA LEU A 110 -0.50 9.69 10.07
C LEU A 110 0.57 9.43 11.14
N ASP A 111 0.17 8.96 12.31
CA ASP A 111 1.06 8.59 13.42
C ASP A 111 2.01 7.46 13.02
N ALA A 112 1.52 6.46 12.27
CA ALA A 112 2.34 5.36 11.76
C ALA A 112 3.45 5.84 10.81
N PHE A 113 3.30 7.03 10.21
CA PHE A 113 4.26 7.64 9.30
C PHE A 113 4.97 8.88 9.87
N GLY A 114 4.66 9.27 11.11
CA GLY A 114 5.18 10.50 11.71
C GLY A 114 4.76 11.77 10.96
N ILE A 115 3.66 11.72 10.21
CA ILE A 115 3.10 12.86 9.48
C ILE A 115 2.24 13.63 10.47
N GLY A 116 2.60 14.88 10.78
CA GLY A 116 1.82 15.73 11.70
C GLY A 116 2.43 15.95 13.10
N LYS A 117 3.67 15.50 13.33
CA LYS A 117 4.52 16.03 14.42
C LYS A 117 5.33 17.22 13.95
#